data_AF-A0A975MLC9-F1
#
_entry.id   AF-A0A975MLC9-F1
#
_cell.length_a   1.000
_cell.length_b   1.000
_cell.length_c   1.000
_cell.angle_alpha   90.00
_cell.angle_beta   90.00
_cell.angle_gamma   90.00
#
_symmetry.space_group_name_H-M   'P 1'
#
loop_
_entity.id
_entity.type
_entity.pdbx_description
1 polymer ?
#
loop_
_entity_poly.entity_id
_entity_poly.type
_entity_poly.pdbx_seq_one_letter_code
_entity_poly.pdbx_strand_id
1 'polypeptide(L)'
;MQKDNKTPLWVYLALSSIETRKGAKLLILSNIVFSAYCVPWVSFFNDIEWVAKLFLLEDWEWFAMTSPMTIWYWLSLKWVDKNRGWQASVEKV
;
A
#
# COMPACT_ATOMS: atom_id res chain seq x y z
N MET A 1 2.27 -15.76 5.80
CA MET A 1 3.68 -16.08 5.45
C MET A 1 4.38 -16.64 6.70
N GLN A 2 4.93 -17.85 6.69
CA GLN A 2 5.70 -18.35 7.84
C GLN A 2 6.96 -17.48 8.07
N LYS A 3 7.20 -17.10 9.34
CA LYS A 3 8.40 -16.35 9.75
C LYS A 3 9.62 -17.25 9.62
N ASP A 4 10.24 -17.27 8.44
CA ASP A 4 11.58 -17.85 8.28
C ASP A 4 12.64 -16.81 8.66
N ASN A 5 13.70 -17.24 9.34
CA ASN A 5 14.75 -16.41 9.95
C ASN A 5 15.43 -15.42 8.97
N LYS A 6 15.27 -15.61 7.66
CA LYS A 6 15.81 -14.72 6.62
C LYS A 6 14.94 -13.49 6.35
N THR A 7 13.68 -13.44 6.80
CA THR A 7 12.83 -12.25 6.60
C THR A 7 13.10 -11.19 7.66
N PRO A 8 13.53 -9.98 7.26
CA PRO A 8 13.73 -8.90 8.21
C PRO A 8 12.37 -8.40 8.75
N LEU A 9 12.36 -7.97 10.01
CA LEU A 9 11.14 -7.69 10.78
C LEU A 9 10.20 -6.69 10.09
N TRP A 10 10.74 -5.63 9.48
CA TRP A 10 9.97 -4.60 8.76
C TRP A 10 9.13 -5.13 7.59
N VAL A 11 9.65 -6.11 6.85
CA VAL A 11 9.00 -6.75 5.69
C VAL A 11 7.97 -7.75 6.19
N TYR A 12 8.33 -8.50 7.24
CA TYR A 12 7.41 -9.42 7.89
C TYR A 12 6.20 -8.69 8.46
N LEU A 13 6.38 -7.54 9.12
CA LEU A 13 5.28 -6.73 9.65
C LEU A 13 4.35 -6.25 8.53
N ALA A 14 4.92 -5.73 7.44
CA ALA A 14 4.14 -5.22 6.31
C ALA A 14 3.36 -6.32 5.57
N LEU A 15 3.93 -7.51 5.42
CA LEU A 15 3.37 -8.59 4.60
C LEU A 15 2.95 -9.81 5.43
N SER A 16 2.75 -9.66 6.74
CA SER A 16 2.42 -10.77 7.65
C SER A 16 1.12 -11.46 7.26
N SER A 17 0.11 -10.66 6.88
CA SER A 17 -1.23 -11.11 6.46
C SER A 17 -1.31 -11.50 4.99
N ILE A 18 -0.23 -11.34 4.22
CA ILE A 18 -0.26 -11.53 2.76
C ILE A 18 0.61 -12.70 2.37
N GLU A 19 -0.03 -13.73 1.82
CA GLU A 19 0.67 -14.96 1.41
C GLU A 19 0.96 -15.02 -0.09
N THR A 20 0.28 -14.20 -0.89
CA THR A 20 0.36 -14.24 -2.35
C THR A 20 0.87 -12.94 -2.97
N ARG A 21 1.60 -13.06 -4.08
CA ARG A 21 2.10 -11.90 -4.86
C ARG A 21 0.97 -10.98 -5.31
N LYS A 22 -0.16 -11.58 -5.70
CA LYS A 22 -1.36 -10.87 -6.15
C LYS A 22 -1.94 -10.02 -5.02
N GLY A 23 -2.05 -10.59 -3.81
CA GLY A 23 -2.53 -9.86 -2.63
C GLY A 23 -1.65 -8.66 -2.29
N ALA A 24 -0.32 -8.80 -2.36
CA ALA A 24 0.59 -7.70 -2.05
C ALA A 24 0.53 -6.57 -3.08
N LYS A 25 0.40 -6.91 -4.37
CA LYS A 25 0.17 -5.92 -5.43
C LYS A 25 -1.17 -5.20 -5.25
N LEU A 26 -2.23 -5.93 -4.89
CA LEU A 26 -3.55 -5.36 -4.69
C LEU A 26 -3.57 -4.43 -3.47
N LEU A 27 -2.87 -4.80 -2.38
CA LEU A 27 -2.71 -3.94 -1.21
C LEU A 27 -1.98 -2.63 -1.53
N ILE A 28 -0.87 -2.70 -2.28
CA ILE A 28 -0.16 -1.49 -2.72
C ILE A 28 -1.06 -0.65 -3.62
N LEU A 29 -1.79 -1.28 -4.55
CA LEU A 29 -2.71 -0.56 -5.43
C LEU A 29 -3.83 0.13 -4.65
N SER A 30 -4.48 -0.57 -3.71
CA SER A 30 -5.50 0.00 -2.83
C SER A 30 -4.95 1.14 -1.99
N ASN A 31 -3.71 1.02 -1.50
CA ASN A 31 -3.07 2.09 -0.74
C ASN A 31 -2.73 3.32 -1.61
N ILE A 32 -2.33 3.12 -2.87
CA ILE A 32 -2.12 4.21 -3.83
C ILE A 32 -3.44 4.92 -4.15
N VAL A 33 -4.52 4.18 -4.39
CA VAL A 33 -5.85 4.77 -4.64
C VAL A 33 -6.32 5.55 -3.41
N PHE A 34 -6.11 5.00 -2.21
CA PHE A 34 -6.46 5.68 -0.96
C PHE A 34 -5.62 6.94 -0.75
N SER A 35 -4.31 6.88 -0.99
CA SER A 35 -3.43 8.05 -0.89
C SER A 35 -3.80 9.13 -1.92
N ALA A 36 -4.15 8.74 -3.16
CA ALA A 36 -4.66 9.67 -4.16
C ALA A 36 -6.01 10.29 -3.74
N TYR A 37 -6.86 9.54 -3.04
CA TYR A 37 -8.09 10.09 -2.47
C TYR A 37 -7.81 11.08 -1.33
N CYS A 38 -6.74 10.88 -0.57
CA CYS A 38 -6.29 11.79 0.48
C CYS A 38 -5.66 13.11 -0.02
N VAL A 39 -5.48 13.27 -1.33
CA VAL A 39 -4.99 14.54 -1.91
C VAL A 39 -6.11 15.58 -1.81
N PRO A 40 -5.82 16.82 -1.38
CA PRO A 40 -6.82 17.88 -1.28
C PRO A 40 -7.20 18.42 -2.66
N TRP A 41 -8.00 17.64 -3.40
CA TRP A 41 -8.53 17.99 -4.72
C TRP A 41 -9.41 19.24 -4.69
N VAL A 42 -10.00 19.53 -3.53
CA VAL A 42 -10.80 20.75 -3.28
C VAL A 42 -10.00 22.01 -3.56
N SER A 43 -8.71 22.04 -3.18
CA SER A 43 -7.85 23.20 -3.43
C SER A 43 -7.58 23.44 -4.92
N PHE A 44 -7.73 22.42 -5.77
CA PHE A 44 -7.54 22.54 -7.23
C PHE A 44 -8.86 22.79 -7.97
N PHE A 45 -9.99 22.34 -7.43
CA PHE A 45 -11.32 22.43 -8.03
C PHE A 45 -12.30 23.18 -7.11
N ASN A 46 -12.00 24.46 -6.83
CA ASN A 46 -12.84 25.32 -5.98
C ASN A 46 -14.25 25.57 -6.54
N ASP A 47 -14.45 25.48 -7.86
CA ASP A 47 -15.74 25.76 -8.52
C ASP A 47 -16.74 24.60 -8.50
N ILE A 48 -16.40 23.48 -7.85
CA ILE A 48 -17.12 22.23 -7.98
C ILE A 48 -17.62 21.72 -6.62
N GLU A 49 -18.85 22.08 -6.25
CA GLU A 49 -19.45 21.78 -4.93
C GLU A 49 -19.50 20.28 -4.58
N TRP A 50 -19.62 19.38 -5.57
CA TRP A 50 -19.62 17.93 -5.31
C TRP A 50 -18.24 17.40 -4.92
N VAL A 51 -17.16 18.03 -5.39
CA VAL A 51 -15.79 17.68 -5.01
C VAL A 51 -15.52 18.11 -3.57
N ALA A 52 -16.00 19.28 -3.15
CA ALA A 52 -15.92 19.74 -1.76
C ALA A 52 -16.72 18.84 -0.79
N LYS A 53 -17.86 18.27 -1.21
CA LYS A 53 -18.63 17.32 -0.39
C LYS A 53 -18.02 15.91 -0.30
N LEU A 54 -17.42 15.43 -1.39
CA LEU A 54 -16.82 14.09 -1.44
C LEU A 54 -15.41 14.05 -0.86
N PHE A 55 -14.65 15.13 -0.97
CA PHE A 55 -13.30 15.25 -0.47
C PHE A 55 -13.27 16.25 0.68
N LEU A 56 -13.62 15.80 1.89
CA LEU A 56 -13.58 16.61 3.13
C LEU A 56 -12.16 16.96 3.60
N LEU A 57 -11.16 16.69 2.77
CA LEU A 57 -9.75 16.83 3.08
C LEU A 57 -9.25 18.14 2.47
N GLU A 58 -9.12 19.15 3.31
CA GLU A 58 -8.53 20.45 2.94
C GLU A 58 -6.99 20.42 3.09
N ASP A 59 -6.47 19.53 3.93
CA ASP A 59 -5.06 19.50 4.32
C ASP A 59 -4.26 18.35 3.70
N TRP A 60 -2.98 18.64 3.42
CA TRP A 60 -2.00 17.66 2.94
C TRP A 60 -1.54 16.66 4.01
N GLU A 61 -1.98 16.80 5.25
CA GLU A 61 -1.54 15.97 6.39
C GLU A 61 -1.82 14.48 6.17
N TRP A 62 -3.02 14.14 5.69
CA TRP A 62 -3.40 12.74 5.44
C TRP A 62 -2.62 12.12 4.30
N PHE A 63 -2.31 12.89 3.25
CA PHE A 63 -1.40 12.44 2.21
C PHE A 63 0.02 12.22 2.75
N ALA A 64 0.51 13.17 3.56
CA ALA A 64 1.83 13.08 4.18
C ALA A 64 1.96 11.87 5.12
N MET A 65 0.89 11.46 5.81
CA MET A 65 0.88 10.26 6.65
C MET A 65 0.78 8.96 5.85
N THR A 66 0.03 8.95 4.73
CA THR A 66 -0.17 7.73 3.90
C THR A 66 1.01 7.45 2.96
N SER A 67 1.76 8.48 2.57
CA SER A 67 2.92 8.35 1.66
C SER A 67 4.05 7.46 2.23
N PRO A 68 4.53 7.65 3.48
CA PRO A 68 5.53 6.77 4.09
C PRO A 68 5.08 5.31 4.16
N MET A 69 3.81 5.06 4.49
CA MET A 69 3.23 3.71 4.52
C MET A 69 3.27 3.07 3.14
N THR A 70 2.91 3.81 2.10
CA THR A 70 2.95 3.33 0.70
C THR A 70 4.37 2.98 0.27
N ILE A 71 5.34 3.84 0.58
CA ILE A 71 6.76 3.59 0.31
C ILE A 71 7.24 2.35 1.07
N TRP A 72 6.83 2.18 2.33
CA TRP A 72 7.18 1.03 3.14
C TRP A 72 6.65 -0.29 2.56
N TYR A 73 5.38 -0.33 2.15
CA TYR A 73 4.80 -1.51 1.49
C TYR A 73 5.48 -1.81 0.16
N TRP A 74 5.80 -0.78 -0.63
CA TRP A 74 6.49 -0.94 -1.89
C TRP A 74 7.93 -1.47 -1.72
N LEU A 75 8.68 -0.91 -0.77
CA LEU A 75 10.02 -1.40 -0.41
C LEU A 75 9.97 -2.85 0.09
N SER A 76 8.94 -3.19 0.88
CA SER A 76 8.73 -4.55 1.38
C SER A 76 8.48 -5.53 0.23
N LEU A 77 7.63 -5.15 -0.74
CA LEU A 77 7.39 -5.95 -1.93
C LEU A 77 8.65 -6.12 -2.79
N LYS A 78 9.40 -5.03 -3.02
CA LYS A 78 10.65 -5.05 -3.79
C LYS A 78 11.70 -5.97 -3.13
N TRP A 79 11.74 -5.98 -1.80
CA TRP A 79 12.62 -6.87 -1.05
C TRP A 79 12.21 -8.34 -1.19
N VAL A 80 10.91 -8.65 -1.10
CA VAL A 80 10.40 -10.03 -1.27
C VAL A 80 10.62 -10.53 -2.69
N ASP A 81 10.33 -9.70 -3.71
CA ASP A 81 10.56 -10.02 -5.13
C ASP A 81 12.05 -10.31 -5.39
N LYS A 82 12.98 -9.63 -4.71
CA LYS A 82 14.43 -9.80 -4.90
C LYS A 82 15.03 -11.00 -4.13
N ASN A 83 14.54 -11.32 -2.94
CA ASN A 83 15.23 -12.26 -2.03
C ASN A 83 14.57 -13.63 -1.89
N ARG A 84 13.24 -13.73 -1.96
CA ARG A 84 12.54 -15.01 -1.83
C ARG A 84 11.96 -15.50 -3.13
N GLY A 85 11.52 -14.59 -4.01
CA GLY A 85 10.54 -14.93 -5.03
C GLY A 85 9.25 -15.39 -4.35
N TRP A 86 8.10 -15.02 -4.88
CA TRP A 86 6.85 -15.55 -4.39
C TRP A 86 6.77 -17.01 -4.86
N GLN A 87 7.43 -17.93 -4.13
CA GLN A 87 7.28 -19.35 -4.36
C GLN A 87 5.82 -19.67 -4.03
N ALA A 88 5.00 -19.68 -5.07
CA ALA A 88 3.74 -20.36 -5.05
C ALA A 88 4.08 -21.81 -4.69
N SER A 89 3.77 -22.22 -3.47
CA SER A 89 3.35 -23.59 -3.24
C SER A 89 2.16 -23.82 -4.16
N VAL A 90 2.46 -24.22 -5.40
CA VAL A 90 1.54 -25.00 -6.21
C VAL A 90 1.33 -26.24 -5.39
N GLU A 91 0.21 -26.26 -4.67
CA GLU A 91 -0.35 -27.44 -4.06
C GLU A 91 -0.53 -28.46 -5.19
N LYS A 92 0.43 -29.37 -5.30
CA LYS A 92 0.26 -30.60 -6.05
C LYS A 92 -0.71 -31.44 -5.23
N VAL A 93 -1.97 -31.45 -5.61
CA VAL A 93 -2.94 -32.51 -5.27
C VAL A 93 -3.07 -33.41 -6.47
#